data_AF-A0AA38RQ80-F1
#
_entry.id   AF-A0AA38RQ80-F1
#
_cell.length_a   1.000
_cell.length_b   1.000
_cell.length_c   1.000
_cell.angle_alpha   90.00
_cell.angle_beta   90.00
_cell.angle_gamma   90.00
#
_symmetry.space_group_name_H-M   'P 1'
#
loop_
_entity.id
_entity.type
_entity.pdbx_description
1 polymer ?
#
loop_
_entity_poly.entity_id
_entity_poly.type
_entity_poly.pdbx_seq_one_letter_code
_entity_poly.pdbx_strand_id
1 'polypeptide(L)'
;MTFQSRLEFCRDIAEGLYALHLCGVVHGDVKPENILVFPREGKRDAFMVKLTDFGHSVLEQDGLDALPAFTPLWCAPEATQRASMTFQDMVATDCYSYGFVVLSILIGRAFHIAFDDVEGIKSNGSILERAVALVEREDRESNDSDLELDVVELLLRMSSRNRIRDALQLLLTSPPA
;
A
#
# COMPACT_ATOMS: atom_id res chain seq x y z
N MET A 1 -8.65 12.89 -11.50
CA MET A 1 -7.33 12.70 -10.84
C MET A 1 -6.36 12.20 -11.91
N THR A 2 -5.19 12.83 -12.05
CA THR A 2 -4.18 12.42 -13.04
C THR A 2 -3.46 11.15 -12.59
N PHE A 3 -2.61 10.56 -13.44
CA PHE A 3 -1.71 9.48 -13.02
C PHE A 3 -0.71 9.96 -11.96
N GLN A 4 -0.12 11.14 -12.17
CA GLN A 4 0.78 11.74 -11.18
C GLN A 4 0.14 11.92 -9.80
N SER A 5 -1.08 12.44 -9.71
CA SER A 5 -1.77 12.58 -8.41
C SER A 5 -2.04 11.23 -7.73
N ARG A 6 -2.22 10.14 -8.50
CA ARG A 6 -2.34 8.78 -7.94
C ARG A 6 -1.03 8.32 -7.32
N LEU A 7 0.10 8.59 -7.98
CA LEU A 7 1.43 8.29 -7.45
C LEU A 7 1.75 9.10 -6.18
N GLU A 8 1.40 10.38 -6.16
CA GLU A 8 1.52 11.22 -4.97
C GLU A 8 0.76 10.64 -3.77
N PHE A 9 -0.45 10.10 -4.00
CA PHE A 9 -1.21 9.45 -2.93
C PHE A 9 -0.55 8.18 -2.42
N CYS A 10 -0.06 7.32 -3.33
CA CYS A 10 0.69 6.12 -2.95
C CYS A 10 1.92 6.50 -2.09
N ARG A 11 2.65 7.55 -2.49
CA ARG A 11 3.83 8.03 -1.78
C ARG A 11 3.51 8.56 -0.38
N ASP A 12 2.49 9.41 -0.24
CA ASP A 12 2.05 9.94 1.06
C ASP A 12 1.63 8.79 2.03
N ILE A 13 0.99 7.72 1.52
CA ILE A 13 0.64 6.54 2.33
C ILE A 13 1.89 5.77 2.76
N ALA A 14 2.84 5.55 1.83
CA ALA A 14 4.10 4.87 2.12
C ALA A 14 4.93 5.62 3.17
N GLU A 15 5.03 6.94 3.05
CA GLU A 15 5.69 7.80 4.03
C GLU A 15 5.04 7.68 5.42
N GLY A 16 3.71 7.69 5.47
CA GLY A 16 2.96 7.50 6.71
C GLY A 16 3.23 6.14 7.36
N LEU A 17 3.16 5.06 6.60
CA LEU A 17 3.44 3.71 7.11
C LEU A 17 4.88 3.55 7.58
N TYR A 18 5.84 4.05 6.80
CA TYR A 18 7.25 4.00 7.17
C TYR A 18 7.53 4.76 8.47
N ALA A 19 6.91 5.93 8.65
CA ALA A 19 7.01 6.69 9.90
C ALA A 19 6.44 5.91 11.10
N LEU A 20 5.30 5.23 10.94
CA LEU A 20 4.74 4.37 11.99
C LEU A 20 5.69 3.23 12.34
N HIS A 21 6.20 2.51 11.33
CA HIS A 21 7.10 1.38 11.55
C HIS A 21 8.41 1.79 12.22
N LEU A 22 8.99 2.96 11.87
CA LEU A 22 10.16 3.51 12.55
C LEU A 22 9.90 3.85 14.02
N CYS A 23 8.67 4.18 14.37
CA CYS A 23 8.24 4.42 15.75
C CYS A 23 7.83 3.13 16.49
N GLY A 24 8.02 1.96 15.90
CA GLY A 24 7.61 0.69 16.50
C GLY A 24 6.08 0.52 16.54
N VAL A 25 5.35 1.13 15.59
CA VAL A 25 3.90 1.03 15.48
C VAL A 25 3.54 0.32 14.18
N VAL A 26 2.77 -0.77 14.27
CA VAL A 26 2.05 -1.35 13.13
C VAL A 26 0.65 -0.73 13.08
N HIS A 27 0.20 -0.31 11.90
CA HIS A 27 -1.15 0.21 11.73
C HIS A 27 -2.21 -0.87 11.92
N GLY A 28 -2.04 -2.01 11.24
CA GLY A 28 -2.86 -3.21 11.42
C GLY A 28 -4.22 -3.20 10.72
N ASP A 29 -4.57 -2.15 9.97
CA ASP A 29 -5.83 -2.13 9.20
C ASP A 29 -5.74 -1.15 8.02
N VAL A 30 -4.67 -1.28 7.24
CA VAL A 30 -4.44 -0.44 6.06
C VAL A 30 -5.47 -0.79 4.99
N LYS A 31 -6.35 0.16 4.68
CA LYS A 31 -7.40 -0.01 3.66
C LYS A 31 -7.88 1.36 3.15
N PRO A 32 -8.55 1.40 1.99
CA PRO A 32 -9.09 2.63 1.42
C PRO A 32 -9.89 3.51 2.38
N GLU A 33 -10.71 2.90 3.23
CA GLU A 33 -11.58 3.58 4.18
C GLU A 33 -10.80 4.30 5.29
N ASN A 34 -9.56 3.85 5.55
CA ASN A 34 -8.67 4.41 6.56
C ASN A 34 -7.64 5.39 5.97
N ILE A 35 -7.89 5.88 4.75
CA ILE A 35 -7.05 6.87 4.07
C ILE A 35 -7.88 8.12 3.79
N LEU A 36 -7.56 9.21 4.47
CA LEU A 36 -8.26 10.48 4.34
C LEU A 36 -7.52 11.42 3.40
N VAL A 37 -8.27 12.11 2.54
CA VAL A 37 -7.73 13.06 1.55
C VAL A 37 -7.97 14.48 2.03
N PHE A 38 -6.93 15.30 2.02
CA PHE A 38 -6.94 16.70 2.42
C PHE A 38 -6.42 17.59 1.29
N PRO A 39 -6.93 18.83 1.13
CA PRO A 39 -6.31 19.80 0.24
C PRO A 39 -4.92 20.20 0.76
N ARG A 40 -3.95 20.36 -0.14
CA ARG A 40 -2.64 20.96 0.20
C ARG A 40 -2.78 22.47 0.30
N GLU A 41 -2.40 23.04 1.43
CA GLU A 41 -2.43 24.49 1.61
C GLU A 41 -1.59 25.20 0.55
N GLY A 42 -2.12 26.30 0.00
CA GLY A 42 -1.41 27.14 -0.96
C GLY A 42 -1.29 26.59 -2.39
N LYS A 43 -1.80 25.39 -2.69
CA LYS A 43 -1.79 24.81 -4.05
C LYS A 43 -3.22 24.45 -4.48
N ARG A 44 -3.70 25.06 -5.59
CA ARG A 44 -4.97 24.66 -6.20
C ARG A 44 -4.84 23.26 -6.79
N ASP A 45 -5.90 22.47 -6.63
CA ASP A 45 -6.01 21.10 -7.17
C ASP A 45 -4.92 20.12 -6.72
N ALA A 46 -4.23 20.41 -5.62
CA ALA A 46 -3.25 19.54 -4.99
C ALA A 46 -3.80 18.97 -3.68
N PHE A 47 -3.59 17.67 -3.48
CA PHE A 47 -4.12 16.95 -2.32
C PHE A 47 -3.00 16.20 -1.60
N MET A 48 -3.19 15.92 -0.32
CA MET A 48 -2.36 15.03 0.47
C MET A 48 -3.24 13.97 1.12
N VAL A 49 -2.69 12.79 1.38
CA VAL A 49 -3.41 11.74 2.09
C VAL A 49 -2.78 11.42 3.44
N LYS A 50 -3.60 10.98 4.39
CA LYS A 50 -3.15 10.60 5.74
C LYS A 50 -3.86 9.34 6.20
N LEU A 51 -3.12 8.50 6.90
CA LEU A 51 -3.65 7.32 7.58
C LEU A 51 -4.51 7.74 8.79
N THR A 52 -5.57 6.99 9.06
CA THR A 52 -6.47 7.17 10.20
C THR A 52 -6.86 5.82 10.79
N ASP A 53 -7.55 5.85 11.92
CA ASP A 53 -8.11 4.68 12.61
C ASP A 53 -7.06 3.68 13.09
N PHE A 54 -6.46 4.00 14.23
CA PHE A 54 -5.46 3.19 14.92
C PHE A 54 -6.08 2.17 15.89
N GLY A 55 -7.37 1.85 15.76
CA GLY A 55 -8.06 0.91 16.64
C GLY A 55 -7.51 -0.52 16.58
N HIS A 56 -6.77 -0.84 15.50
CA HIS A 56 -6.15 -2.14 15.23
C HIS A 56 -4.61 -2.10 15.34
N SER A 57 -4.05 -0.99 15.80
CA SER A 57 -2.60 -0.80 15.83
C SER A 57 -1.94 -1.57 16.95
N VAL A 58 -0.71 -2.01 16.70
CA VAL A 58 0.10 -2.79 17.63
C VAL A 58 1.42 -2.08 17.85
N LEU A 59 1.84 -1.95 19.12
CA LEU A 59 3.15 -1.41 19.47
C LEU A 59 4.15 -2.56 19.64
N GLU A 60 5.39 -2.35 19.19
CA GLU A 60 6.47 -3.34 19.32
C GLU A 60 6.69 -3.79 20.77
N GLN A 61 6.46 -2.88 21.72
CA GLN A 61 6.59 -3.14 23.16
C GLN A 61 5.47 -3.99 23.77
N ASP A 62 4.33 -4.16 23.08
CA ASP A 62 3.18 -4.91 23.61
C ASP A 62 3.35 -6.43 23.47
N GLY A 63 4.41 -6.89 22.79
CA GLY A 63 4.79 -8.31 22.71
C GLY A 63 3.94 -9.16 21.75
N LEU A 64 4.16 -10.48 21.78
CA LEU A 64 3.55 -11.47 20.86
C LEU A 64 2.06 -11.76 21.13
N ASP A 65 1.48 -11.17 22.17
CA ASP A 65 0.11 -11.48 22.63
C ASP A 65 -0.99 -10.68 21.90
N ALA A 66 -0.62 -9.77 21.00
CA ALA A 66 -1.56 -9.10 20.12
C ALA A 66 -2.05 -10.09 19.05
N LEU A 67 -3.22 -10.70 19.29
CA LEU A 67 -3.98 -11.30 18.19
C LEU A 67 -4.37 -10.18 17.24
N PRO A 68 -3.91 -10.21 16.00
CA PRO A 68 -4.18 -9.11 15.13
C PRO A 68 -5.66 -9.13 14.74
N ALA A 69 -6.38 -8.10 15.16
CA ALA A 69 -7.69 -7.82 14.62
C ALA A 69 -7.47 -7.21 13.23
N PHE A 70 -7.99 -7.85 12.20
CA PHE A 70 -7.71 -7.52 10.82
C PHE A 70 -9.00 -7.50 10.01
N THR A 71 -9.10 -6.64 9.01
CA THR A 71 -10.11 -6.81 7.95
C THR A 71 -9.60 -7.89 6.97
N PRO A 72 -10.24 -9.09 6.88
CA PRO A 72 -9.68 -10.23 6.14
C PRO A 72 -9.43 -9.96 4.65
N LEU A 73 -10.19 -9.03 4.08
CA LEU A 73 -10.09 -8.64 2.68
C LEU A 73 -8.71 -8.07 2.34
N TRP A 74 -8.16 -7.23 3.21
CA TRP A 74 -6.94 -6.46 2.98
C TRP A 74 -5.68 -7.16 3.48
N CYS A 75 -5.82 -8.24 4.26
CA CYS A 75 -4.70 -8.90 4.91
C CYS A 75 -4.04 -9.99 4.06
N ALA A 76 -2.76 -10.23 4.34
CA ALA A 76 -1.97 -11.28 3.73
C ALA A 76 -2.55 -12.67 4.07
N PRO A 77 -2.53 -13.65 3.14
CA PRO A 77 -3.16 -14.95 3.33
C PRO A 77 -2.58 -15.75 4.52
N GLU A 78 -1.32 -15.52 4.88
CA GLU A 78 -0.67 -16.12 6.05
C GLU A 78 -1.14 -15.52 7.38
N ALA A 79 -1.63 -14.27 7.37
CA ALA A 79 -2.06 -13.57 8.58
C ALA A 79 -3.31 -14.23 9.21
N THR A 80 -4.16 -14.85 8.39
CA THR A 80 -5.37 -15.55 8.84
C THR A 80 -5.12 -17.01 9.25
N GLN A 81 -3.91 -17.54 9.01
CA GLN A 81 -3.56 -18.95 9.27
C GLN A 81 -2.64 -19.13 10.48
N ARG A 82 -2.07 -18.04 11.01
CA ARG A 82 -1.13 -18.08 12.12
C ARG A 82 -1.83 -17.83 13.45
N ALA A 83 -1.48 -18.63 14.45
CA ALA A 83 -1.97 -18.47 15.83
C ALA A 83 -1.28 -17.32 16.59
N SER A 84 -0.11 -16.87 16.12
CA SER A 84 0.62 -15.71 16.61
C SER A 84 1.51 -15.16 15.48
N MET A 85 1.87 -13.88 15.56
CA MET A 85 2.75 -13.22 14.60
C MET A 85 3.76 -12.36 15.33
N THR A 86 5.01 -12.34 14.85
CA THR A 86 6.01 -11.39 15.36
C THR A 86 5.65 -9.97 14.93
N PHE A 87 6.17 -8.95 15.61
CA PHE A 87 6.01 -7.56 15.16
C PHE A 87 6.48 -7.37 13.70
N GLN A 88 7.56 -8.04 13.30
CA GLN A 88 8.05 -7.98 11.93
C GLN A 88 7.12 -8.66 10.92
N ASP A 89 6.44 -9.74 11.31
CA ASP A 89 5.37 -10.33 10.48
C ASP A 89 4.20 -9.35 10.33
N MET A 90 3.83 -8.64 11.40
CA MET A 90 2.77 -7.63 11.38
C MET A 90 3.13 -6.42 10.51
N VAL A 91 4.39 -5.95 10.53
CA VAL A 91 4.89 -4.95 9.57
C VAL A 91 4.73 -5.45 8.12
N ALA A 92 5.06 -6.72 7.86
CA ALA A 92 4.85 -7.29 6.53
C ALA A 92 3.36 -7.33 6.14
N THR A 93 2.42 -7.48 7.10
CA THR A 93 0.99 -7.38 6.80
C THR A 93 0.56 -5.97 6.37
N ASP A 94 1.02 -4.91 7.05
CA ASP A 94 0.73 -3.52 6.63
C ASP A 94 1.20 -3.26 5.20
N CYS A 95 2.40 -3.72 4.87
CA CYS A 95 2.99 -3.54 3.56
C CYS A 95 2.25 -4.35 2.47
N TYR A 96 1.70 -5.52 2.80
CA TYR A 96 0.81 -6.26 1.90
C TYR A 96 -0.44 -5.43 1.59
N SER A 97 -1.11 -4.97 2.64
CA SER A 97 -2.34 -4.20 2.56
C SER A 97 -2.14 -2.87 1.81
N TYR A 98 -1.02 -2.19 2.05
CA TYR A 98 -0.56 -1.05 1.28
C TYR A 98 -0.49 -1.37 -0.21
N GLY A 99 0.08 -2.52 -0.57
CA GLY A 99 0.13 -3.00 -1.92
C GLY A 99 -1.22 -3.10 -2.64
N PHE A 100 -2.22 -3.62 -1.93
CA PHE A 100 -3.60 -3.70 -2.43
C PHE A 100 -4.22 -2.31 -2.60
N VAL A 101 -3.95 -1.39 -1.69
CA VAL A 101 -4.37 0.00 -1.81
C VAL A 101 -3.76 0.66 -3.05
N VAL A 102 -2.45 0.50 -3.28
CA VAL A 102 -1.76 1.03 -4.48
C VAL A 102 -2.43 0.51 -5.75
N LEU A 103 -2.69 -0.80 -5.84
CA LEU A 103 -3.42 -1.40 -6.97
C LEU A 103 -4.79 -0.75 -7.18
N SER A 104 -5.55 -0.54 -6.10
CA SER A 104 -6.87 0.10 -6.17
C SER A 104 -6.80 1.52 -6.74
N ILE A 105 -5.83 2.31 -6.26
CA ILE A 105 -5.61 3.70 -6.65
C ILE A 105 -5.18 3.78 -8.12
N LEU A 106 -4.20 2.97 -8.53
CA LEU A 106 -3.66 2.98 -9.89
C LEU A 106 -4.68 2.59 -10.95
N ILE A 107 -5.56 1.63 -10.66
CA ILE A 107 -6.58 1.15 -11.62
C ILE A 107 -7.76 2.14 -11.72
N GLY A 108 -7.76 3.21 -10.94
CA GLY A 108 -8.81 4.23 -10.96
C GLY A 108 -10.14 3.73 -10.40
N ARG A 109 -10.13 2.57 -9.73
CA ARG A 109 -11.24 2.14 -8.90
C ARG A 109 -11.10 2.85 -7.56
N ALA A 110 -11.57 4.10 -7.54
CA ALA A 110 -11.53 4.97 -6.38
C ALA A 110 -12.02 4.21 -5.12
N PHE A 111 -11.06 3.79 -4.29
CA PHE A 111 -11.24 3.29 -2.94
C PHE A 111 -12.26 2.14 -2.77
N HIS A 112 -12.62 1.44 -3.85
CA HIS A 112 -13.56 0.31 -3.83
C HIS A 112 -13.09 -0.77 -4.83
N ILE A 113 -12.52 -1.85 -4.31
CA ILE A 113 -12.39 -3.11 -5.03
C ILE A 113 -13.57 -3.99 -4.57
N ALA A 114 -14.40 -4.49 -5.49
CA ALA A 114 -15.47 -5.41 -5.11
C ALA A 114 -14.86 -6.68 -4.50
N PHE A 115 -15.49 -7.26 -3.48
CA PHE A 115 -14.97 -8.41 -2.73
C PHE A 115 -14.55 -9.57 -3.66
N ASP A 116 -15.36 -9.86 -4.68
CA ASP A 116 -15.11 -10.92 -5.66
C ASP A 116 -13.84 -10.68 -6.50
N ASP A 117 -13.49 -9.42 -6.75
CA ASP A 117 -12.23 -9.08 -7.40
C ASP A 117 -11.06 -9.41 -6.47
N VAL A 118 -11.15 -9.13 -5.17
CA VAL A 118 -10.05 -9.37 -4.21
C VAL A 118 -9.71 -10.86 -4.06
N GLU A 119 -10.69 -11.76 -4.02
CA GLU A 119 -10.41 -13.20 -4.00
C GLU A 119 -9.79 -13.68 -5.30
N GLY A 120 -10.26 -13.20 -6.45
CA GLY A 120 -9.65 -13.46 -7.77
C GLY A 120 -8.21 -12.97 -7.83
N ILE A 121 -7.94 -11.80 -7.27
CA ILE A 121 -6.60 -11.20 -7.17
C ILE A 121 -5.66 -12.07 -6.35
N LYS A 122 -6.09 -12.46 -5.15
CA LYS A 122 -5.30 -13.31 -4.24
C LYS A 122 -5.00 -14.68 -4.85
N SER A 123 -5.86 -15.18 -5.74
CA SER A 123 -5.74 -16.51 -6.31
C SER A 123 -5.02 -16.58 -7.66
N ASN A 124 -5.11 -15.55 -8.52
CA ASN A 124 -4.54 -15.61 -9.88
C ASN A 124 -3.71 -14.38 -10.34
N GLY A 125 -3.63 -13.31 -9.56
CA GLY A 125 -2.76 -12.15 -9.88
C GLY A 125 -3.21 -11.27 -11.04
N SER A 126 -4.38 -11.49 -11.64
CA SER A 126 -4.85 -10.78 -12.85
C SER A 126 -4.94 -9.25 -12.71
N ILE A 127 -5.24 -8.72 -11.53
CA ILE A 127 -5.26 -7.25 -11.32
C ILE A 127 -3.86 -6.65 -11.37
N LEU A 128 -2.86 -7.42 -10.98
CA LEU A 128 -1.49 -6.96 -10.89
C LEU A 128 -0.92 -6.80 -12.30
N GLU A 129 -1.21 -7.76 -13.18
CA GLU A 129 -0.92 -7.66 -14.62
C GLU A 129 -1.58 -6.42 -15.23
N ARG A 130 -2.84 -6.13 -14.85
CA ARG A 130 -3.54 -4.91 -15.30
C ARG A 130 -2.92 -3.63 -14.76
N ALA A 131 -2.49 -3.61 -13.50
CA ALA A 131 -1.83 -2.44 -12.92
C ALA A 131 -0.46 -2.20 -13.57
N VAL A 132 0.35 -3.24 -13.75
CA VAL A 132 1.64 -3.16 -14.45
C VAL A 132 1.44 -2.64 -15.87
N ALA A 133 0.50 -3.21 -16.64
CA ALA A 133 0.21 -2.76 -17.99
C ALA A 133 -0.30 -1.30 -18.06
N LEU A 134 -0.98 -0.81 -17.01
CA LEU A 134 -1.37 0.59 -16.91
C LEU A 134 -0.16 1.48 -16.68
N VAL A 135 0.72 1.13 -15.73
CA VAL A 135 1.94 1.90 -15.47
C VAL A 135 2.83 1.93 -16.72
N GLU A 136 3.09 0.80 -17.36
CA GLU A 136 3.87 0.71 -18.61
C GLU A 136 3.26 1.46 -19.80
N ARG A 137 1.95 1.71 -19.80
CA ARG A 137 1.31 2.52 -20.83
C ARG A 137 1.53 4.00 -20.53
N GLU A 138 1.32 4.41 -19.29
CA GLU A 138 1.55 5.80 -18.88
C GLU A 138 3.05 6.17 -19.01
N ASP A 139 3.98 5.26 -18.73
CA ASP A 139 5.43 5.41 -18.96
C ASP A 139 5.77 5.75 -20.40
N ARG A 140 5.13 5.06 -21.35
CA ARG A 140 5.35 5.31 -22.78
C ARG A 140 4.74 6.62 -23.28
N GLU A 141 3.72 7.11 -22.58
CA GLU A 141 2.99 8.34 -22.93
C GLU A 141 3.55 9.57 -22.19
N SER A 142 4.19 9.36 -21.04
CA SER A 142 4.95 10.33 -20.25
C SER A 142 6.39 10.41 -20.78
N ASN A 143 7.02 11.57 -20.72
CA ASN A 143 8.42 11.74 -21.11
C ASN A 143 9.31 11.90 -19.85
N ASP A 144 8.90 11.26 -18.75
CA ASP A 144 9.44 11.39 -17.40
C ASP A 144 9.92 10.02 -16.89
N SER A 145 11.21 9.73 -17.03
CA SER A 145 11.78 8.37 -16.91
C SER A 145 12.04 7.87 -15.49
N ASP A 146 11.92 8.73 -14.48
CA ASP A 146 12.53 8.47 -13.17
C ASP A 146 11.51 8.08 -12.08
N LEU A 147 10.21 8.35 -12.28
CA LEU A 147 9.14 8.00 -11.32
C LEU A 147 8.57 6.59 -11.51
N GLU A 148 8.92 5.93 -12.62
CA GLU A 148 8.19 4.82 -13.22
C GLU A 148 8.71 3.46 -12.72
N LEU A 149 10.04 3.33 -12.58
CA LEU A 149 10.72 2.08 -12.23
C LEU A 149 10.39 1.59 -10.82
N ASP A 150 10.29 2.48 -9.84
CA ASP A 150 10.11 2.10 -8.43
C ASP A 150 8.68 1.59 -8.16
N VAL A 151 7.68 2.12 -8.86
CA VAL A 151 6.29 1.68 -8.75
C VAL A 151 6.09 0.34 -9.48
N VAL A 152 6.64 0.20 -10.68
CA VAL A 152 6.61 -1.09 -11.41
C VAL A 152 7.36 -2.15 -10.61
N GLU A 153 8.53 -1.84 -10.06
CA GLU A 153 9.29 -2.77 -9.23
C GLU A 153 8.54 -3.14 -7.95
N LEU A 154 7.90 -2.18 -7.28
CA LEU A 154 7.02 -2.42 -6.15
C LEU A 154 5.91 -3.41 -6.53
N LEU A 155 5.16 -3.12 -7.61
CA LEU A 155 4.09 -3.98 -8.11
C LEU A 155 4.59 -5.39 -8.46
N LEU A 156 5.69 -5.50 -9.21
CA LEU A 156 6.29 -6.79 -9.59
C LEU A 156 6.75 -7.58 -8.36
N ARG A 157 7.24 -6.93 -7.30
CA ARG A 157 7.62 -7.60 -6.06
C ARG A 157 6.41 -8.12 -5.28
N MET A 158 5.25 -7.45 -5.36
CA MET A 158 3.98 -7.97 -4.82
C MET A 158 3.48 -9.23 -5.54
N SER A 159 3.85 -9.44 -6.81
CA SER A 159 3.55 -10.68 -7.55
C SER A 159 4.33 -11.88 -6.99
N SER A 160 5.53 -11.61 -6.47
CA SER A 160 6.39 -12.61 -5.89
C SER A 160 5.95 -12.85 -4.45
N ARG A 161 5.41 -14.05 -4.19
CA ARG A 161 4.79 -14.51 -2.93
C ARG A 161 5.58 -14.30 -1.61
N ASN A 162 6.73 -13.59 -1.59
CA ASN A 162 7.68 -13.56 -0.47
C ASN A 162 8.46 -12.25 -0.23
N ARG A 163 8.18 -11.10 -0.87
CA ARG A 163 9.11 -9.94 -0.76
C ARG A 163 8.45 -8.58 -0.55
N ILE A 164 7.72 -8.50 0.55
CA ILE A 164 7.06 -7.28 1.02
C ILE A 164 8.03 -6.34 1.77
N ARG A 165 9.15 -6.88 2.28
CA ARG A 165 10.09 -6.16 3.17
C ARG A 165 10.77 -4.94 2.53
N ASP A 166 10.95 -4.91 1.21
CA ASP A 166 11.75 -3.89 0.52
C ASP A 166 10.91 -2.81 -0.19
N ALA A 167 9.59 -3.00 -0.28
CA ALA A 167 8.72 -2.22 -1.14
C ALA A 167 8.53 -0.76 -0.65
N LEU A 168 8.38 -0.56 0.66
CA LEU A 168 8.30 0.78 1.26
C LEU A 168 9.59 1.58 1.04
N GLN A 169 10.75 0.95 1.11
CA GLN A 169 12.04 1.62 0.97
C GLN A 169 12.22 2.20 -0.45
N LEU A 170 11.78 1.47 -1.48
CA LEU A 170 11.93 1.87 -2.89
C LEU A 170 11.22 3.19 -3.20
N LEU A 171 9.96 3.34 -2.79
CA LEU A 171 9.18 4.56 -2.99
C LEU A 171 9.74 5.79 -2.22
N LEU A 172 10.50 5.54 -1.16
CA LEU A 172 11.08 6.58 -0.32
C LEU A 172 12.50 6.97 -0.73
N THR A 173 13.19 6.12 -1.50
CA THR A 173 14.56 6.38 -1.98
C THR A 173 14.62 7.16 -3.29
N SER A 174 13.50 7.31 -4.00
CA SER A 174 13.42 8.16 -5.19
C SER A 174 13.41 9.64 -4.76
N PRO A 175 14.36 10.46 -5.23
CA PRO A 175 14.37 11.88 -4.90
C PRO A 175 13.10 12.54 -5.47
N PRO A 176 12.43 13.44 -4.72
CA PRO A 176 11.38 14.25 -5.30
C PRO A 176 12.00 15.19 -6.34
N ALA A 177 11.50 15.14 -7.58
CA ALA A 177 11.80 16.13 -8.61
C ALA A 177 11.27 17.53 -8.23
#